data_AF-A0A7K2MBJ8-F1
#
_entry.id   AF-A0A7K2MBJ8-F1
#
_cell.length_a   1.000
_cell.length_b   1.000
_cell.length_c   1.000
_cell.angle_alpha   90.00
_cell.angle_beta   90.00
_cell.angle_gamma   90.00
#
_symmetry.space_group_name_H-M   'P 1'
#
loop_
_entity.id
_entity.type
_entity.pdbx_description
1 polymer ?
#
loop_
_entity_poly.entity_id
_entity_poly.type
_entity_poly.pdbx_seq_one_letter_code
_entity_poly.pdbx_strand_id
1 'polypeptide(L)'
;LPLSLHAVRRLAAAAGPLPTPWPAEAREQLVTLLGSGRPTVQVWEALEAEGVISRLLPDWERVRCRPQRNAVHVWTVDRHLIETAVRAAGFTRRVHRPDLLLAAALLHDIGKGWPGDHSVAGETIARDVAGRIGFDRADAAVLATLVRHHLLLVETATRRDLDDPATVRAVAEAVGTQGTLELLHALTEADALATGPAAWSSWRASLVADLVRRVGALLAGEEPEASEPAAAPTAEQERLAVEAFRTGGPVLTLRPQADPLDEDPAREPEPLGVELLLAVPDQPGVLPAVAGVLAVHRLTVRTAELRTLDLPDGFGDATVLLLNWRVAAEYGSLPQATRLRADLVRALDGSLGIAGR
;
A
#
# COMPACT_ATOMS: atom_id res chain seq x y z
N LEU A 1 -3.61 31.18 11.54
CA LEU A 1 -4.61 31.71 12.50
C LEU A 1 -5.96 31.11 12.13
N PRO A 2 -6.76 30.62 13.09
CA PRO A 2 -8.09 30.10 12.79
C PRO A 2 -9.00 31.22 12.28
N LEU A 3 -9.80 30.95 11.24
CA LEU A 3 -10.82 31.88 10.75
C LEU A 3 -12.01 31.87 11.72
N SER A 4 -12.50 33.05 12.11
CA SER A 4 -13.71 33.11 12.93
C SER A 4 -14.93 32.72 12.10
N LEU A 5 -15.81 31.89 12.66
CA LEU A 5 -17.05 31.48 11.98
C LEU A 5 -17.91 32.70 11.58
N HIS A 6 -17.88 33.76 12.37
CA HIS A 6 -18.57 35.02 12.02
C HIS A 6 -18.02 35.63 10.72
N ALA A 7 -16.69 35.68 10.55
CA ALA A 7 -16.09 36.18 9.32
C ALA A 7 -16.43 35.29 8.13
N VAL A 8 -16.36 33.96 8.30
CA VAL A 8 -16.73 33.00 7.25
C VAL A 8 -18.19 33.15 6.86
N ARG A 9 -19.11 33.28 7.82
CA ARG A 9 -20.54 33.51 7.56
C ARG A 9 -20.78 34.77 6.73
N ARG A 10 -20.08 35.87 7.06
CA ARG A 10 -20.17 37.11 6.29
C ARG A 10 -19.64 36.95 4.87
N LEU A 11 -18.51 36.27 4.70
CA LEU A 11 -17.98 35.92 3.37
C LEU A 11 -18.97 35.05 2.59
N ALA A 12 -19.53 34.03 3.24
CA ALA A 12 -20.49 33.11 2.67
C ALA A 12 -21.77 33.79 2.16
N ALA A 13 -22.23 34.84 2.84
CA ALA A 13 -23.39 35.63 2.47
C ALA A 13 -23.10 36.66 1.36
N ALA A 14 -21.87 37.18 1.30
CA ALA A 14 -21.47 38.18 0.32
C ALA A 14 -20.93 37.59 -1.00
N ALA A 15 -20.37 36.38 -0.96
CA ALA A 15 -19.78 35.72 -2.12
C ALA A 15 -20.87 35.19 -3.08
N GLY A 16 -20.75 35.54 -4.36
CA GLY A 16 -21.50 34.91 -5.45
C GLY A 16 -20.91 33.54 -5.86
N PRO A 17 -21.63 32.75 -6.66
CA PRO A 17 -21.11 31.50 -7.20
C PRO A 17 -19.93 31.76 -8.14
N LEU A 18 -18.94 30.87 -8.15
CA LEU A 18 -17.87 30.90 -9.14
C LEU A 18 -18.41 30.49 -10.52
N PRO A 19 -17.88 31.06 -11.62
CA PRO A 19 -18.19 30.57 -12.97
C PRO A 19 -17.69 29.14 -13.15
N THR A 20 -18.17 28.45 -14.19
CA THR A 20 -17.69 27.11 -14.57
C THR A 20 -17.13 27.16 -16.00
N PRO A 21 -15.83 26.88 -16.22
CA PRO A 21 -14.81 26.55 -15.21
C PRO A 21 -14.49 27.72 -14.26
N TRP A 22 -13.92 27.42 -13.10
CA TRP A 22 -13.43 28.43 -12.17
C TRP A 22 -12.30 29.28 -12.81
N PRO A 23 -12.13 30.54 -12.38
CA PRO A 23 -10.95 31.32 -12.77
C PRO A 23 -9.66 30.68 -12.24
N ALA A 24 -8.55 30.85 -12.95
CA ALA A 24 -7.25 30.29 -12.56
C ALA A 24 -6.84 30.67 -11.13
N GLU A 25 -7.07 31.93 -10.73
CA GLU A 25 -6.81 32.42 -9.37
C GLU A 25 -7.58 31.61 -8.31
N ALA A 26 -8.84 31.26 -8.55
CA ALA A 26 -9.63 30.48 -7.60
C ALA A 26 -9.07 29.05 -7.44
N ARG A 27 -8.65 28.42 -8.54
CA ARG A 27 -7.95 27.12 -8.51
C ARG A 27 -6.63 27.22 -7.75
N GLU A 28 -5.83 28.25 -8.00
CA GLU A 28 -4.54 28.46 -7.34
C GLU A 28 -4.71 28.68 -5.83
N GLN A 29 -5.74 29.42 -5.40
CA GLN A 29 -6.07 29.60 -3.98
C GLN A 29 -6.53 28.30 -3.33
N LEU A 30 -7.29 27.44 -4.03
CA LEU A 30 -7.64 26.11 -3.53
C LEU A 30 -6.38 25.26 -3.34
N VAL A 31 -5.50 25.21 -4.35
CA VAL A 31 -4.23 24.46 -4.26
C VAL A 31 -3.35 25.00 -3.12
N THR A 32 -3.29 26.33 -2.96
CA THR A 32 -2.53 26.98 -1.88
C THR A 32 -3.09 26.61 -0.51
N LEU A 33 -4.41 26.60 -0.36
CA LEU A 33 -5.08 26.17 0.85
C LEU A 33 -4.72 24.73 1.18
N LEU A 34 -4.89 23.80 0.24
CA LEU A 34 -4.56 22.37 0.43
C LEU A 34 -3.07 22.16 0.74
N GLY A 35 -2.19 22.92 0.09
CA GLY A 35 -0.75 22.88 0.29
C GLY A 35 -0.27 23.53 1.58
N SER A 36 -1.15 24.16 2.38
CA SER A 36 -0.76 24.84 3.62
C SER A 36 -0.44 23.89 4.78
N GLY A 37 -0.66 22.58 4.60
CA GLY A 37 -0.39 21.55 5.61
C GLY A 37 -1.39 21.60 6.76
N ARG A 38 -0.95 21.32 7.99
CA ARG A 38 -1.85 21.16 9.16
C ARG A 38 -2.85 22.31 9.40
N PRO A 39 -2.52 23.60 9.16
CA PRO A 39 -3.49 24.70 9.24
C PRO A 39 -4.73 24.56 8.33
N THR A 40 -4.62 23.85 7.19
CA THR A 40 -5.72 23.60 6.25
C THR A 40 -6.96 23.07 6.95
N VAL A 41 -6.76 22.15 7.90
CA VAL A 41 -7.82 21.50 8.68
C VAL A 41 -8.79 22.50 9.29
N GLN A 42 -8.27 23.48 10.06
CA GLN A 42 -9.12 24.41 10.80
C GLN A 42 -9.82 25.39 9.85
N VAL A 43 -9.15 25.76 8.77
CA VAL A 43 -9.72 26.63 7.73
C VAL A 43 -10.85 25.90 7.00
N TRP A 44 -10.62 24.66 6.59
CA TRP A 44 -11.61 23.85 5.88
C TRP A 44 -12.85 23.59 6.73
N GLU A 45 -12.68 23.20 8.00
CA GLU A 45 -13.79 22.99 8.94
C GLU A 45 -14.63 24.26 9.13
N ALA A 46 -13.97 25.43 9.23
CA ALA A 46 -14.69 26.70 9.35
C ALA A 46 -15.49 27.04 8.08
N LEU A 47 -14.91 26.82 6.90
CA LEU A 47 -15.59 26.99 5.61
C LEU A 47 -16.77 26.01 5.44
N GLU A 48 -16.59 24.76 5.87
CA GLU A 48 -17.61 23.72 5.81
C GLU A 48 -18.77 23.98 6.77
N ALA A 49 -18.49 24.45 7.99
CA ALA A 49 -19.51 24.77 9.00
C ALA A 49 -20.52 25.81 8.49
N GLU A 50 -20.10 26.71 7.60
CA GLU A 50 -20.95 27.74 6.97
C GLU A 50 -21.32 27.37 5.51
N GLY A 51 -21.14 26.09 5.11
CA GLY A 51 -21.59 25.55 3.83
C GLY A 51 -20.85 26.10 2.60
N VAL A 52 -19.68 26.72 2.77
CA VAL A 52 -18.88 27.24 1.64
C VAL A 52 -18.35 26.09 0.80
N ILE A 53 -17.82 25.03 1.42
CA ILE A 53 -17.26 23.88 0.72
C ILE A 53 -18.30 23.18 -0.15
N SER A 54 -19.48 22.84 0.39
CA SER A 54 -20.55 22.20 -0.39
C SER A 54 -21.04 23.03 -1.57
N ARG A 55 -21.01 24.37 -1.47
CA ARG A 55 -21.36 25.25 -2.60
C ARG A 55 -20.29 25.25 -3.69
N LEU A 56 -19.02 25.17 -3.30
CA LEU A 56 -17.90 25.10 -4.25
C LEU A 56 -17.83 23.70 -4.90
N LEU A 57 -17.97 22.65 -4.10
CA LEU A 57 -17.83 21.25 -4.48
C LEU A 57 -19.10 20.48 -4.10
N PRO A 58 -20.15 20.48 -4.94
CA PRO A 58 -21.43 19.86 -4.61
C PRO A 58 -21.34 18.37 -4.23
N ASP A 59 -20.46 17.60 -4.88
CA ASP A 59 -20.24 16.19 -4.59
C ASP A 59 -19.70 15.93 -3.16
N TRP A 60 -19.13 16.95 -2.52
CA TRP A 60 -18.67 16.88 -1.13
C TRP A 60 -19.79 16.51 -0.15
N GLU A 61 -21.04 16.89 -0.43
CA GLU A 61 -22.19 16.57 0.42
C GLU A 61 -22.37 15.06 0.62
N ARG A 62 -21.92 14.24 -0.34
CA ARG A 62 -22.05 12.78 -0.26
C ARG A 62 -21.04 12.12 0.66
N VAL A 63 -19.92 12.79 0.94
CA VAL A 63 -18.84 12.31 1.82
C VAL A 63 -18.79 13.02 3.17
N ARG A 64 -19.48 14.17 3.30
CA ARG A 64 -19.60 14.94 4.54
C ARG A 64 -20.11 14.10 5.70
N CYS A 65 -19.34 14.10 6.78
CA CYS A 65 -19.53 13.36 8.03
C CYS A 65 -19.86 11.87 7.81
N ARG A 66 -19.42 11.29 6.69
CA ARG A 66 -19.71 9.90 6.35
C ARG A 66 -18.76 8.98 7.13
N PRO A 67 -19.27 7.96 7.84
CA PRO A 67 -18.40 6.98 8.49
C PRO A 67 -17.59 6.20 7.46
N GLN A 68 -16.33 5.92 7.79
CA GLN A 68 -15.52 4.96 7.05
C GLN A 68 -15.94 3.52 7.41
N ARG A 69 -15.93 2.62 6.42
CA ARG A 69 -16.34 1.21 6.63
C ARG A 69 -15.24 0.34 7.24
N ASN A 70 -13.97 0.76 7.12
CA ASN A 70 -12.82 -0.02 7.57
C ASN A 70 -12.32 0.48 8.92
N ALA A 71 -12.14 -0.45 9.87
CA ALA A 71 -11.76 -0.16 11.27
C ALA A 71 -10.40 0.54 11.45
N VAL A 72 -9.55 0.55 10.42
CA VAL A 72 -8.23 1.21 10.45
C VAL A 72 -8.37 2.73 10.32
N HIS A 73 -9.47 3.23 9.75
CA HIS A 73 -9.66 4.68 9.56
C HIS A 73 -10.01 5.35 10.88
N VAL A 74 -9.26 6.39 11.23
CA VAL A 74 -9.48 7.19 12.43
C VAL A 74 -10.53 8.30 12.19
N TRP A 75 -10.85 8.60 10.93
CA TRP A 75 -11.64 9.76 10.52
C TRP A 75 -12.89 9.39 9.70
N THR A 76 -13.87 10.30 9.67
CA THR A 76 -14.93 10.29 8.64
C THR A 76 -14.33 10.54 7.26
N VAL A 77 -15.04 10.18 6.18
CA VAL A 77 -14.51 10.27 4.81
C VAL A 77 -14.06 11.69 4.45
N ASP A 78 -14.91 12.68 4.66
CA ASP A 78 -14.58 14.12 4.49
C ASP A 78 -13.31 14.53 5.22
N ARG A 79 -13.19 14.16 6.50
CA ARG A 79 -12.02 14.48 7.31
C ARG A 79 -10.78 13.77 6.80
N HIS A 80 -10.91 12.51 6.41
CA HIS A 80 -9.83 11.71 5.83
C HIS A 80 -9.26 12.34 4.55
N LEU A 81 -10.12 12.86 3.66
CA LEU A 81 -9.69 13.56 2.45
C LEU A 81 -8.79 14.77 2.76
N ILE A 82 -9.15 15.56 3.79
CA ILE A 82 -8.35 16.71 4.20
C ILE A 82 -7.06 16.29 4.90
N GLU A 83 -7.09 15.28 5.77
CA GLU A 83 -5.89 14.74 6.39
C GLU A 83 -4.93 14.15 5.35
N THR A 84 -5.46 13.52 4.30
CA THR A 84 -4.70 13.04 3.14
C THR A 84 -4.05 14.21 2.38
N ALA A 85 -4.79 15.29 2.13
CA ALA A 85 -4.23 16.51 1.52
C ALA A 85 -3.11 17.13 2.40
N VAL A 86 -3.27 17.12 3.73
CA VAL A 86 -2.23 17.58 4.67
C VAL A 86 -0.96 16.73 4.57
N ARG A 87 -1.09 15.39 4.44
CA ARG A 87 0.07 14.51 4.21
C ARG A 87 0.70 14.77 2.85
N ALA A 88 -0.12 14.87 1.80
CA ALA A 88 0.30 15.14 0.44
C ALA A 88 1.06 16.48 0.29
N ALA A 89 0.70 17.50 1.07
CA ALA A 89 1.42 18.78 1.12
C ALA A 89 2.92 18.60 1.45
N GLY A 90 3.26 17.62 2.28
CA GLY A 90 4.65 17.25 2.61
C GLY A 90 5.42 16.63 1.45
N PHE A 91 4.74 16.16 0.41
CA PHE A 91 5.32 15.49 -0.76
C PHE A 91 5.36 16.36 -2.00
N THR A 92 4.95 17.62 -1.91
CA THR A 92 4.93 18.57 -3.05
C THR A 92 6.29 18.76 -3.73
N ARG A 93 7.40 18.53 -3.02
CA ARG A 93 8.77 18.59 -3.58
C ARG A 93 9.25 17.30 -4.24
N ARG A 94 8.48 16.21 -4.09
CA ARG A 94 8.79 14.88 -4.65
C ARG A 94 8.11 14.63 -5.99
N VAL A 95 7.26 15.56 -6.44
CA VAL A 95 6.43 15.40 -7.63
C VAL A 95 6.55 16.58 -8.57
N HIS A 96 6.44 16.32 -9.88
CA HIS A 96 6.49 17.36 -10.92
C HIS A 96 5.22 18.24 -10.97
N ARG A 97 4.08 17.74 -10.49
CA ARG A 97 2.77 18.43 -10.49
C ARG A 97 2.12 18.41 -9.09
N PRO A 98 2.61 19.23 -8.14
CA PRO A 98 2.09 19.26 -6.77
C PRO A 98 0.62 19.68 -6.69
N ASP A 99 0.15 20.49 -7.64
CA ASP A 99 -1.25 20.89 -7.77
C ASP A 99 -2.17 19.70 -8.05
N LEU A 100 -1.76 18.79 -8.95
CA LEU A 100 -2.52 17.56 -9.24
C LEU A 100 -2.48 16.58 -8.06
N LEU A 101 -1.34 16.45 -7.37
CA LEU A 101 -1.26 15.62 -6.16
C LEU A 101 -2.24 16.09 -5.08
N LEU A 102 -2.29 17.38 -4.80
CA LEU A 102 -3.18 17.96 -3.78
C LEU A 102 -4.65 17.83 -4.16
N ALA A 103 -4.98 18.06 -5.44
CA ALA A 103 -6.34 17.85 -5.95
C ALA A 103 -6.75 16.36 -5.90
N ALA A 104 -5.85 15.44 -6.28
CA ALA A 104 -6.11 14.01 -6.19
C ALA A 104 -6.30 13.56 -4.73
N ALA A 105 -5.50 14.06 -3.79
CA ALA A 105 -5.65 13.78 -2.37
C ALA A 105 -7.04 14.17 -1.83
N LEU A 106 -7.54 15.35 -2.24
CA LEU A 106 -8.89 15.82 -1.90
C LEU A 106 -10.00 14.94 -2.52
N LEU A 107 -9.74 14.28 -3.64
CA LEU A 107 -10.77 13.61 -4.45
C LEU A 107 -10.69 12.07 -4.45
N HIS A 108 -9.61 11.45 -3.96
CA HIS A 108 -9.35 10.01 -4.12
C HIS A 108 -10.50 9.12 -3.65
N ASP A 109 -11.18 9.56 -2.59
CA ASP A 109 -12.24 8.81 -1.93
C ASP A 109 -13.65 9.40 -2.16
N ILE A 110 -13.79 10.39 -3.06
CA ILE A 110 -15.05 11.12 -3.28
C ILE A 110 -16.20 10.19 -3.71
N GLY A 111 -15.86 9.06 -4.35
CA GLY A 111 -16.81 8.05 -4.79
C GLY A 111 -17.45 7.23 -3.66
N LYS A 112 -16.93 7.25 -2.43
CA LYS A 112 -17.51 6.48 -1.29
C LYS A 112 -18.95 6.87 -0.95
N GLY A 113 -19.36 8.06 -1.38
CA GLY A 113 -20.72 8.58 -1.29
C GLY A 113 -21.75 7.92 -2.23
N TRP A 114 -21.29 7.11 -3.19
CA TRP A 114 -22.09 6.54 -4.28
C TRP A 114 -22.18 5.01 -4.21
N PRO A 115 -23.21 4.39 -4.81
CA PRO A 115 -23.31 2.94 -4.88
C PRO A 115 -22.26 2.34 -5.84
N GLY A 116 -21.85 1.10 -5.57
CA GLY A 116 -20.87 0.37 -6.38
C GLY A 116 -19.42 0.55 -5.90
N ASP A 117 -18.49 0.35 -6.83
CA ASP A 117 -17.06 0.55 -6.61
C ASP A 117 -16.75 2.06 -6.54
N HIS A 118 -16.27 2.50 -5.37
CA HIS A 118 -15.97 3.90 -5.09
C HIS A 118 -14.87 4.47 -5.99
N SER A 119 -13.92 3.66 -6.46
CA SER A 119 -12.86 4.12 -7.37
C SER A 119 -13.39 4.33 -8.78
N VAL A 120 -14.33 3.48 -9.25
CA VAL A 120 -15.03 3.70 -10.54
C VAL A 120 -15.87 4.98 -10.49
N ALA A 121 -16.70 5.12 -9.44
CA ALA A 121 -17.55 6.30 -9.28
C ALA A 121 -16.70 7.56 -9.09
N GLY A 122 -15.64 7.46 -8.28
CA GLY A 122 -14.67 8.51 -8.01
C GLY A 122 -13.98 9.02 -9.27
N GLU A 123 -13.59 8.14 -10.20
CA GLU A 123 -12.99 8.53 -11.48
C GLU A 123 -13.87 9.52 -12.26
N THR A 124 -15.17 9.20 -12.38
CA THR A 124 -16.12 10.03 -13.11
C THR A 124 -16.30 11.38 -12.43
N ILE A 125 -16.49 11.37 -11.11
CA ILE A 125 -16.67 12.58 -10.30
C ILE A 125 -15.41 13.45 -10.35
N ALA A 126 -14.23 12.85 -10.22
CA ALA A 126 -12.96 13.56 -10.23
C ALA A 126 -12.73 14.27 -11.57
N ARG A 127 -13.09 13.64 -12.69
CA ARG A 127 -13.03 14.26 -14.03
C ARG A 127 -13.94 15.49 -14.13
N ASP A 128 -15.18 15.38 -13.66
CA ASP A 128 -16.16 16.46 -13.71
C ASP A 128 -15.77 17.62 -12.76
N VAL A 129 -15.33 17.28 -11.55
CA VAL A 129 -14.86 18.26 -10.55
C VAL A 129 -13.58 18.95 -11.02
N ALA A 130 -12.64 18.23 -11.63
CA ALA A 130 -11.42 18.82 -12.19
C ALA A 130 -11.75 19.83 -13.31
N GLY A 131 -12.65 19.47 -14.23
CA GLY A 131 -13.14 20.38 -15.26
C GLY A 131 -13.85 21.61 -14.67
N ARG A 132 -14.64 21.44 -13.61
CA ARG A 132 -15.29 22.55 -12.90
C ARG A 132 -14.28 23.49 -12.24
N ILE A 133 -13.28 22.95 -11.55
CA ILE A 133 -12.18 23.69 -10.92
C ILE A 133 -11.30 24.39 -11.98
N GLY A 134 -11.39 23.99 -13.24
CA GLY A 134 -10.70 24.63 -14.36
C GLY A 134 -9.33 24.01 -14.66
N PHE A 135 -9.11 22.75 -14.30
CA PHE A 135 -8.03 21.96 -14.90
C PHE A 135 -8.34 21.70 -16.37
N ASP A 136 -7.29 21.61 -17.21
CA ASP A 136 -7.48 21.26 -18.60
C ASP A 136 -7.85 19.77 -18.76
N ARG A 137 -8.12 19.33 -20.00
CA ARG A 137 -8.54 17.94 -20.25
C ARG A 137 -7.46 16.92 -19.95
N ALA A 138 -6.18 17.25 -20.11
CA ALA A 138 -5.08 16.33 -19.86
C ALA A 138 -4.90 16.15 -18.34
N ASP A 139 -4.91 17.25 -17.60
CA ASP A 139 -4.84 17.26 -16.15
C ASP A 139 -6.05 16.57 -15.51
N ALA A 140 -7.26 16.82 -16.03
CA ALA A 140 -8.47 16.13 -15.58
C ALA A 140 -8.42 14.62 -15.84
N ALA A 141 -7.78 14.18 -16.93
CA ALA A 141 -7.57 12.75 -17.19
C ALA A 141 -6.57 12.15 -16.21
N VAL A 142 -5.47 12.84 -15.89
CA VAL A 142 -4.52 12.40 -14.85
C VAL A 142 -5.21 12.28 -13.50
N LEU A 143 -5.97 13.29 -13.08
CA LEU A 143 -6.74 13.24 -11.83
C LEU A 143 -7.72 12.07 -11.79
N ALA A 144 -8.45 11.83 -12.88
CA ALA A 144 -9.35 10.70 -12.98
C ALA A 144 -8.60 9.36 -12.82
N THR A 145 -7.44 9.19 -13.48
CA THR A 145 -6.59 7.99 -13.35
C THR A 145 -6.08 7.81 -11.92
N LEU A 146 -5.62 8.88 -11.26
CA LEU A 146 -5.15 8.84 -9.88
C LEU A 146 -6.27 8.39 -8.92
N VAL A 147 -7.47 8.95 -9.06
CA VAL A 147 -8.63 8.56 -8.25
C VAL A 147 -9.07 7.13 -8.56
N ARG A 148 -9.07 6.73 -9.84
CA ARG A 148 -9.43 5.37 -10.28
C ARG A 148 -8.52 4.30 -9.67
N HIS A 149 -7.23 4.61 -9.55
CA HIS A 149 -6.19 3.66 -9.18
C HIS A 149 -5.54 3.94 -7.82
N HIS A 150 -6.13 4.76 -6.95
CA HIS A 150 -5.50 5.16 -5.68
C HIS A 150 -5.14 3.99 -4.75
N LEU A 151 -5.79 2.82 -4.89
CA LEU A 151 -5.45 1.59 -4.15
C LEU A 151 -4.49 0.65 -4.90
N LEU A 152 -4.23 0.91 -6.19
CA LEU A 152 -3.54 -0.03 -7.08
C LEU A 152 -2.16 -0.42 -6.56
N LEU A 153 -1.34 0.57 -6.17
CA LEU A 153 0.04 0.31 -5.75
C LEU A 153 0.09 -0.49 -4.45
N VAL A 154 -0.67 -0.08 -3.43
CA VAL A 154 -0.67 -0.77 -2.13
C VAL A 154 -1.27 -2.18 -2.23
N GLU A 155 -2.34 -2.37 -3.01
CA GLU A 155 -2.94 -3.70 -3.19
C GLU A 155 -2.05 -4.62 -4.01
N THR A 156 -1.42 -4.12 -5.07
CA THR A 156 -0.52 -4.92 -5.90
C THR A 156 0.73 -5.31 -5.11
N ALA A 157 1.37 -4.34 -4.47
CA ALA A 157 2.60 -4.56 -3.71
C ALA A 157 2.43 -5.56 -2.55
N THR A 158 1.24 -5.66 -1.97
CA THR A 158 0.99 -6.53 -0.80
C THR A 158 0.31 -7.86 -1.14
N ARG A 159 -0.23 -8.02 -2.35
CA ARG A 159 -1.05 -9.21 -2.71
C ARG A 159 -0.60 -9.93 -3.97
N ARG A 160 0.33 -9.36 -4.75
CA ARG A 160 0.81 -9.95 -6.00
C ARG A 160 2.30 -10.21 -5.93
N ASP A 161 2.74 -11.13 -6.76
CA ASP A 161 4.14 -11.37 -7.02
C ASP A 161 4.70 -10.23 -7.89
N LEU A 162 5.73 -9.55 -7.38
CA LEU A 162 6.40 -8.44 -8.06
C LEU A 162 7.47 -8.91 -9.05
N ASP A 163 7.84 -10.19 -8.99
CA ASP A 163 8.76 -10.83 -9.94
C ASP A 163 8.04 -11.35 -11.18
N ASP A 164 6.70 -11.45 -11.15
CA ASP A 164 5.87 -11.72 -12.33
C ASP A 164 5.84 -10.47 -13.25
N PRO A 165 6.43 -10.53 -14.47
CA PRO A 165 6.41 -9.41 -15.40
C PRO A 165 4.99 -9.00 -15.84
N ALA A 166 3.99 -9.89 -15.74
CA ALA A 166 2.60 -9.55 -16.02
C ALA A 166 2.03 -8.59 -14.96
N THR A 167 2.40 -8.75 -13.68
CA THR A 167 2.01 -7.82 -12.60
C THR A 167 2.53 -6.41 -12.89
N VAL A 168 3.82 -6.28 -13.22
CA VAL A 168 4.45 -4.98 -13.50
C VAL A 168 3.83 -4.33 -14.74
N ARG A 169 3.62 -5.10 -15.82
CA ARG A 169 2.96 -4.61 -17.05
C ARG A 169 1.54 -4.12 -16.80
N ALA A 170 0.74 -4.84 -16.01
CA ALA A 170 -0.63 -4.44 -15.71
C ALA A 170 -0.68 -3.08 -14.98
N VAL A 171 0.26 -2.83 -14.06
CA VAL A 171 0.36 -1.52 -13.38
C VAL A 171 0.83 -0.44 -14.35
N ALA A 172 1.82 -0.73 -15.20
CA ALA A 172 2.30 0.21 -16.21
C ALA A 172 1.20 0.63 -17.20
N GLU A 173 0.40 -0.31 -17.68
CA GLU A 173 -0.75 -0.05 -18.55
C GLU A 173 -1.81 0.81 -17.86
N ALA A 174 -2.08 0.57 -16.57
CA ALA A 174 -3.05 1.34 -15.81
C ALA A 174 -2.62 2.80 -15.56
N VAL A 175 -1.35 3.03 -15.24
CA VAL A 175 -0.84 4.40 -14.97
C VAL A 175 -0.46 5.16 -16.23
N GLY A 176 -0.04 4.46 -17.30
CA GLY A 176 0.27 4.98 -18.62
C GLY A 176 1.57 5.79 -18.73
N THR A 177 1.87 6.67 -17.77
CA THR A 177 3.05 7.56 -17.81
C THR A 177 3.82 7.58 -16.50
N GLN A 178 5.13 7.86 -16.58
CA GLN A 178 6.00 7.99 -15.41
C GLN A 178 5.55 9.13 -14.49
N GLY A 179 5.06 10.24 -15.05
CA GLY A 179 4.49 11.34 -14.27
C GLY A 179 3.25 10.93 -13.46
N THR A 180 2.36 10.11 -14.05
CA THR A 180 1.18 9.59 -13.33
C THR A 180 1.59 8.61 -12.24
N LEU A 181 2.56 7.73 -12.50
CA LEU A 181 3.12 6.80 -11.51
C LEU A 181 3.72 7.55 -10.31
N GLU A 182 4.50 8.60 -10.56
CA GLU A 182 5.10 9.43 -9.52
C GLU A 182 4.03 10.06 -8.61
N LEU A 183 2.99 10.65 -9.21
CA LEU A 183 1.86 11.23 -8.46
C LEU A 183 1.09 10.16 -7.68
N LEU A 184 0.85 8.98 -8.28
CA LEU A 184 0.14 7.87 -7.64
C LEU A 184 0.91 7.30 -6.44
N HIS A 185 2.24 7.23 -6.54
CA HIS A 185 3.10 6.82 -5.43
C HIS A 185 2.97 7.78 -4.25
N ALA A 186 3.11 9.08 -4.49
CA ALA A 186 2.96 10.09 -3.44
C ALA A 186 1.54 10.12 -2.84
N LEU A 187 0.51 9.91 -3.66
CA LEU A 187 -0.88 9.81 -3.19
C LEU A 187 -1.09 8.58 -2.30
N THR A 188 -0.56 7.42 -2.71
CA THR A 188 -0.64 6.15 -1.94
C THR A 188 -0.03 6.32 -0.55
N GLU A 189 1.15 6.93 -0.47
CA GLU A 189 1.80 7.24 0.80
C GLU A 189 0.97 8.19 1.66
N ALA A 190 0.45 9.26 1.06
CA ALA A 190 -0.31 10.28 1.78
C ALA A 190 -1.61 9.70 2.37
N ASP A 191 -2.32 8.88 1.61
CA ASP A 191 -3.56 8.22 2.00
C ASP A 191 -3.32 7.22 3.14
N ALA A 192 -2.28 6.38 3.03
CA ALA A 192 -1.93 5.43 4.07
C ALA A 192 -1.53 6.13 5.38
N LEU A 193 -0.74 7.21 5.30
CA LEU A 193 -0.34 8.01 6.47
C LEU A 193 -1.50 8.79 7.12
N ALA A 194 -2.57 9.09 6.36
CA ALA A 194 -3.78 9.73 6.85
C ALA A 194 -4.78 8.73 7.46
N THR A 195 -4.82 7.51 6.93
CA THR A 195 -5.69 6.43 7.41
C THR A 195 -5.40 6.09 8.87
N GLY A 196 -4.12 5.92 9.23
CA GLY A 196 -3.70 5.67 10.61
C GLY A 196 -2.28 5.08 10.73
N PRO A 197 -1.71 5.02 11.94
CA PRO A 197 -0.34 4.55 12.17
C PRO A 197 -0.10 3.09 11.74
N ALA A 198 -1.15 2.26 11.77
CA ALA A 198 -1.08 0.86 11.34
C ALA A 198 -1.17 0.68 9.82
N ALA A 199 -1.49 1.73 9.05
CA ALA A 199 -1.73 1.65 7.60
C ALA A 199 -0.44 1.83 6.77
N TRP A 200 0.64 2.39 7.33
CA TRP A 200 1.90 2.59 6.63
C TRP A 200 3.13 2.21 7.48
N SER A 201 3.72 1.05 7.20
CA SER A 201 4.97 0.56 7.82
C SER A 201 6.16 0.65 6.87
N SER A 202 7.40 0.56 7.40
CA SER A 202 8.63 0.53 6.58
C SER A 202 8.57 -0.55 5.50
N TRP A 203 8.07 -1.73 5.87
CA TRP A 203 7.89 -2.86 4.97
C TRP A 203 6.90 -2.59 3.83
N ARG A 204 5.75 -1.95 4.11
CA ARG A 204 4.82 -1.59 3.01
C ARG A 204 5.43 -0.52 2.11
N ALA A 205 6.16 0.43 2.69
CA ALA A 205 6.87 1.45 1.93
C ALA A 205 7.91 0.82 0.99
N SER A 206 8.69 -0.17 1.44
CA SER A 206 9.69 -0.82 0.59
C SER A 206 9.07 -1.64 -0.54
N LEU A 207 7.96 -2.34 -0.29
CA LEU A 207 7.24 -3.07 -1.35
C LEU A 207 6.65 -2.14 -2.41
N VAL A 208 6.02 -1.04 -1.98
CA VAL A 208 5.47 -0.05 -2.92
C VAL A 208 6.58 0.64 -3.71
N ALA A 209 7.69 1.00 -3.06
CA ALA A 209 8.83 1.60 -3.73
C ALA A 209 9.47 0.64 -4.75
N ASP A 210 9.58 -0.66 -4.44
CA ASP A 210 10.10 -1.66 -5.37
C ASP A 210 9.20 -1.82 -6.60
N LEU A 211 7.87 -1.92 -6.39
CA LEU A 211 6.91 -1.95 -7.49
C LEU A 211 7.02 -0.69 -8.36
N VAL A 212 7.05 0.51 -7.76
CA VAL A 212 7.17 1.78 -8.49
C VAL A 212 8.47 1.84 -9.29
N ARG A 213 9.59 1.37 -8.73
CA ARG A 213 10.87 1.29 -9.44
C ARG A 213 10.78 0.38 -10.68
N ARG A 214 10.22 -0.83 -10.52
CA ARG A 214 10.07 -1.81 -11.62
C ARG A 214 9.15 -1.27 -12.72
N VAL A 215 8.01 -0.68 -12.34
CA VAL A 215 7.07 -0.07 -13.30
C VAL A 215 7.71 1.15 -13.99
N GLY A 216 8.46 1.96 -13.25
CA GLY A 216 9.18 3.11 -13.77
C GLY A 216 10.22 2.72 -14.83
N ALA A 217 11.00 1.67 -14.57
CA ALA A 217 11.95 1.10 -15.53
C ALA A 217 11.25 0.66 -16.83
N LEU A 218 10.14 -0.07 -16.70
CA LEU A 218 9.34 -0.51 -17.85
C LEU A 218 8.81 0.68 -18.67
N LEU A 219 8.29 1.72 -18.02
CA LEU A 219 7.78 2.93 -18.68
C LEU A 219 8.90 3.75 -19.35
N ALA A 220 10.14 3.65 -18.85
CA ALA A 220 11.33 4.23 -19.46
C ALA A 220 11.84 3.43 -20.67
N GLY A 221 11.23 2.28 -20.97
CA GLY A 221 11.60 1.40 -22.08
C GLY A 221 12.67 0.38 -21.72
N GLU A 222 12.99 0.20 -20.44
CA GLU A 222 13.82 -0.92 -19.99
C GLU A 222 12.98 -2.19 -20.07
N GLU A 223 13.50 -3.23 -20.73
CA GLU A 223 12.82 -4.52 -20.72
C GLU A 223 12.84 -5.06 -19.28
N PRO A 224 11.70 -5.54 -18.76
CA PRO A 224 11.70 -6.20 -17.47
C PRO A 224 12.63 -7.40 -17.65
N GLU A 225 13.73 -7.44 -16.88
CA GLU A 225 14.59 -8.62 -16.85
C GLU A 225 13.66 -9.82 -16.66
N ALA A 226 13.56 -10.67 -17.68
CA ALA A 226 12.85 -11.92 -17.57
C ALA A 226 13.39 -12.56 -16.30
N SER A 227 12.51 -12.91 -15.35
CA SER A 227 12.88 -13.44 -14.05
C SER A 227 14.07 -14.37 -14.28
N GLU A 228 15.27 -13.96 -13.81
CA GLU A 228 16.45 -14.81 -14.00
C GLU A 228 16.02 -16.21 -13.55
N PRO A 229 16.29 -17.27 -14.34
CA PRO A 229 15.90 -18.62 -13.94
C PRO A 229 16.32 -18.79 -12.49
N ALA A 230 15.32 -19.01 -11.61
CA ALA A 230 15.40 -18.77 -10.17
C ALA A 230 16.82 -19.04 -9.68
N ALA A 231 17.51 -17.97 -9.25
CA ALA A 231 18.95 -18.00 -8.98
C ALA A 231 19.37 -19.36 -8.44
N ALA A 232 20.43 -19.91 -9.03
CA ALA A 232 20.94 -21.24 -8.68
C ALA A 232 20.92 -21.39 -7.15
N PRO A 233 20.34 -22.48 -6.64
CA PRO A 233 20.09 -22.60 -5.22
C PRO A 233 21.37 -22.35 -4.43
N THR A 234 21.28 -21.56 -3.37
CA THR A 234 22.45 -21.27 -2.56
C THR A 234 22.94 -22.57 -1.91
N ALA A 235 24.23 -22.64 -1.58
CA ALA A 235 24.79 -23.81 -0.89
C ALA A 235 24.06 -24.13 0.43
N GLU A 236 23.40 -23.16 1.07
CA GLU A 236 22.54 -23.40 2.23
C GLU A 236 21.20 -24.04 1.85
N GLN A 237 20.54 -23.54 0.79
CA GLN A 237 19.29 -24.11 0.28
C GLN A 237 19.47 -25.57 -0.14
N GLU A 238 20.56 -25.89 -0.84
CA GLU A 238 20.91 -27.26 -1.21
C GLU A 238 21.17 -28.14 0.03
N ARG A 239 21.91 -27.64 1.01
CA ARG A 239 22.17 -28.38 2.27
C ARG A 239 20.88 -28.70 3.01
N LEU A 240 19.99 -27.71 3.17
CA LEU A 240 18.69 -27.90 3.82
C LEU A 240 17.83 -28.90 3.06
N ALA A 241 17.80 -28.82 1.72
CA ALA A 241 17.05 -29.75 0.89
C ALA A 241 17.57 -31.20 1.01
N VAL A 242 18.88 -31.40 0.93
CA VAL A 242 19.51 -32.71 1.12
C VAL A 242 19.23 -33.27 2.52
N GLU A 243 19.28 -32.43 3.56
CA GLU A 243 18.98 -32.86 4.93
C GLU A 243 17.49 -33.21 5.11
N ALA A 244 16.59 -32.40 4.56
CA ALA A 244 15.15 -32.65 4.60
C ALA A 244 14.80 -33.97 3.91
N PHE A 245 15.41 -34.24 2.75
CA PHE A 245 15.25 -35.50 2.04
C PHE A 245 15.77 -36.70 2.85
N ARG A 246 16.99 -36.59 3.41
CA ARG A 246 17.60 -37.68 4.20
C ARG A 246 16.85 -37.99 5.49
N THR A 247 16.30 -36.96 6.13
CA THR A 247 15.60 -37.12 7.42
C THR A 247 14.10 -37.40 7.25
N GLY A 248 13.55 -37.17 6.06
CA GLY A 248 12.12 -37.31 5.78
C GLY A 248 11.25 -36.27 6.52
N GLY A 249 11.84 -35.18 7.02
CA GLY A 249 11.16 -34.18 7.83
C GLY A 249 11.59 -32.75 7.52
N PRO A 250 10.86 -31.74 8.05
CA PRO A 250 11.19 -30.34 7.84
C PRO A 250 12.54 -29.97 8.45
N VAL A 251 13.33 -29.19 7.72
CA VAL A 251 14.59 -28.59 8.19
C VAL A 251 14.53 -27.09 7.91
N LEU A 252 14.90 -26.26 8.89
CA LEU A 252 14.73 -24.82 8.79
C LEU A 252 15.89 -24.02 9.40
N THR A 253 16.08 -22.83 8.87
CA THR A 253 16.95 -21.78 9.40
C THR A 253 16.13 -20.51 9.61
N LEU A 254 16.44 -19.77 10.67
CA LEU A 254 15.91 -18.44 10.95
C LEU A 254 17.07 -17.44 10.90
N ARG A 255 17.00 -16.44 10.03
CA ARG A 255 17.99 -15.36 9.94
C ARG A 255 17.36 -14.02 10.29
N PRO A 256 17.85 -13.32 11.33
CA PRO A 256 17.46 -11.94 11.55
C PRO A 256 17.89 -11.11 10.34
N GLN A 257 16.95 -10.36 9.75
CA GLN A 257 17.26 -9.40 8.71
C GLN A 257 17.08 -8.01 9.31
N ALA A 258 18.14 -7.20 9.27
CA ALA A 258 18.01 -5.78 9.58
C ALA A 258 17.17 -5.14 8.47
N ASP A 259 16.19 -4.32 8.85
CA ASP A 259 15.48 -3.49 7.87
C ASP A 259 16.49 -2.44 7.36
N PRO A 260 16.87 -2.43 6.06
CA PRO A 260 17.92 -1.54 5.56
C PRO A 260 17.56 -0.05 5.60
N LEU A 261 16.32 0.29 5.95
CA LEU A 261 15.76 1.64 5.89
C LEU A 261 15.46 2.26 7.27
N ASP A 262 15.76 1.56 8.37
CA ASP A 262 15.59 2.08 9.74
C ASP A 262 16.79 2.97 10.15
N GLU A 263 16.98 4.10 9.45
CA GLU A 263 17.95 5.15 9.83
C GLU A 263 17.30 6.34 10.58
N ASP A 264 16.03 6.22 11.01
CA ASP A 264 15.36 7.28 11.78
C ASP A 264 15.48 7.03 13.30
N PRO A 265 16.34 7.78 14.03
CA PRO A 265 16.55 7.58 15.46
C PRO A 265 15.36 7.99 16.34
N ALA A 266 14.29 8.55 15.77
CA ALA A 266 13.10 9.00 16.50
C ALA A 266 11.97 7.96 16.58
N ARG A 267 12.10 6.81 15.91
CA ARG A 267 11.06 5.77 15.83
C ARG A 267 11.39 4.60 16.74
N GLU A 268 10.41 4.06 17.46
CA GLU A 268 10.59 2.79 18.17
C GLU A 268 10.94 1.70 17.14
N PRO A 269 12.00 0.89 17.36
CA PRO A 269 12.44 -0.10 16.40
C PRO A 269 11.30 -1.09 16.14
N GLU A 270 10.86 -1.18 14.87
CA GLU A 270 9.91 -2.23 14.48
C GLU A 270 10.54 -3.61 14.76
N PRO A 271 9.75 -4.63 15.12
CA PRO A 271 10.30 -5.95 15.39
C PRO A 271 11.04 -6.48 14.16
N LEU A 272 12.31 -6.85 14.37
CA LEU A 272 13.21 -7.46 13.38
C LEU A 272 12.46 -8.48 12.53
N GLY A 273 12.37 -8.22 11.23
CA GLY A 273 11.93 -9.23 10.27
C GLY A 273 12.91 -10.41 10.28
N VAL A 274 12.38 -11.63 10.18
CA VAL A 274 13.17 -12.85 10.10
C VAL A 274 12.91 -13.53 8.79
N GLU A 275 13.98 -13.87 8.09
CA GLU A 275 13.93 -14.81 6.98
C GLU A 275 13.86 -16.24 7.55
N LEU A 276 12.75 -16.91 7.28
CA LEU A 276 12.52 -18.32 7.52
C LEU A 276 12.76 -19.07 6.22
N LEU A 277 13.87 -19.81 6.17
CA LEU A 277 14.15 -20.74 5.09
C LEU A 277 13.81 -22.14 5.57
N LEU A 278 12.87 -22.80 4.89
CA LEU A 278 12.33 -24.10 5.27
C LEU A 278 12.37 -25.06 4.07
N ALA A 279 13.04 -26.19 4.23
CA ALA A 279 13.01 -27.31 3.29
C ALA A 279 12.14 -28.44 3.86
N VAL A 280 11.19 -28.93 3.06
CA VAL A 280 10.26 -30.02 3.45
C VAL A 280 10.11 -30.98 2.29
N PRO A 281 10.12 -32.31 2.52
CA PRO A 281 9.72 -33.27 1.50
C PRO A 281 8.35 -32.91 0.92
N ASP A 282 8.18 -33.05 -0.40
CA ASP A 282 6.92 -32.74 -1.05
C ASP A 282 5.83 -33.72 -0.57
N GLN A 283 4.82 -33.18 0.12
CA GLN A 283 3.70 -33.95 0.66
C GLN A 283 2.45 -33.07 0.78
N PRO A 284 1.24 -33.67 0.76
CA PRO A 284 0.01 -32.90 0.92
C PRO A 284 -0.04 -32.16 2.26
N GLY A 285 -0.57 -30.93 2.25
CA GLY A 285 -0.83 -30.17 3.47
C GLY A 285 0.35 -29.37 4.04
N VAL A 286 1.50 -29.32 3.35
CA VAL A 286 2.67 -28.53 3.79
C VAL A 286 2.31 -27.06 4.02
N LEU A 287 1.70 -26.38 3.04
CA LEU A 287 1.38 -24.96 3.16
C LEU A 287 0.42 -24.65 4.33
N PRO A 288 -0.73 -25.35 4.49
CA PRO A 288 -1.59 -25.20 5.67
C PRO A 288 -0.88 -25.49 7.00
N ALA A 289 -0.03 -26.52 7.05
CA ALA A 289 0.72 -26.87 8.26
C ALA A 289 1.71 -25.77 8.64
N VAL A 290 2.48 -25.25 7.68
CA VAL A 290 3.45 -24.17 7.93
C VAL A 290 2.73 -22.89 8.34
N ALA A 291 1.72 -22.45 7.58
CA ALA A 291 0.95 -21.25 7.91
C ALA A 291 0.30 -21.34 9.30
N GLY A 292 -0.26 -22.50 9.64
CA GLY A 292 -0.87 -22.76 10.92
C GLY A 292 0.12 -22.76 12.09
N VAL A 293 1.29 -23.37 11.94
CA VAL A 293 2.33 -23.32 12.97
C VAL A 293 2.81 -21.88 13.18
N LEU A 294 3.02 -21.11 12.10
CA LEU A 294 3.38 -19.70 12.22
C LEU A 294 2.31 -18.89 12.95
N ALA A 295 1.03 -19.12 12.66
CA ALA A 295 -0.08 -18.49 13.36
C ALA A 295 -0.11 -18.85 14.86
N VAL A 296 0.14 -20.12 15.22
CA VAL A 296 0.25 -20.56 16.63
C VAL A 296 1.38 -19.84 17.36
N HIS A 297 2.49 -19.57 16.67
CA HIS A 297 3.61 -18.80 17.19
C HIS A 297 3.44 -17.28 17.07
N ARG A 298 2.26 -16.80 16.64
CA ARG A 298 1.95 -15.37 16.39
C ARG A 298 2.98 -14.70 15.48
N LEU A 299 3.43 -15.44 14.47
CA LEU A 299 4.28 -14.95 13.42
C LEU A 299 3.42 -14.51 12.25
N THR A 300 3.49 -13.23 11.91
CA THR A 300 2.84 -12.69 10.72
C THR A 300 3.73 -12.95 9.52
N VAL A 301 3.21 -13.62 8.50
CA VAL A 301 3.89 -13.81 7.22
C VAL A 301 3.83 -12.50 6.44
N ARG A 302 5.01 -11.96 6.13
CA ARG A 302 5.18 -10.73 5.33
C ARG A 302 5.38 -11.06 3.86
N THR A 303 6.27 -12.00 3.55
CA THR A 303 6.46 -12.54 2.20
C THR A 303 6.50 -14.05 2.25
N ALA A 304 6.06 -14.70 1.18
CA ALA A 304 6.06 -16.15 1.07
C ALA A 304 6.42 -16.57 -0.35
N GLU A 305 7.66 -17.04 -0.54
CA GLU A 305 8.09 -17.67 -1.77
C GLU A 305 8.10 -19.19 -1.59
N LEU A 306 7.71 -19.90 -2.64
CA LEU A 306 7.73 -21.35 -2.72
C LEU A 306 8.40 -21.75 -4.03
N ARG A 307 9.39 -22.64 -3.95
CA ARG A 307 10.00 -23.27 -5.13
C ARG A 307 10.23 -24.75 -4.88
N THR A 308 10.09 -25.56 -5.92
CA THR A 308 10.56 -26.94 -5.93
C THR A 308 12.03 -26.95 -6.29
N LEU A 309 12.83 -27.72 -5.56
CA LEU A 309 14.27 -27.85 -5.77
C LEU A 309 14.60 -29.32 -6.09
N ASP A 310 15.22 -29.52 -7.25
CA ASP A 310 15.79 -30.81 -7.64
C ASP A 310 17.08 -31.05 -6.85
N LEU A 311 17.21 -32.22 -6.24
CA LEU A 311 18.42 -32.55 -5.48
C LEU A 311 19.63 -32.78 -6.41
N PRO A 312 20.86 -32.52 -5.93
CA PRO A 312 22.07 -32.73 -6.71
C PRO A 312 22.23 -34.17 -7.22
N ASP A 313 23.08 -34.34 -8.24
CA ASP A 313 23.43 -35.65 -8.80
C ASP A 313 23.80 -36.67 -7.70
N GLY A 314 23.15 -37.83 -7.73
CA GLY A 314 23.30 -38.89 -6.73
C GLY A 314 22.08 -39.11 -5.82
N PHE A 315 21.06 -38.26 -5.92
CA PHE A 315 19.78 -38.42 -5.21
C PHE A 315 18.59 -38.81 -6.12
N GLY A 316 18.84 -39.05 -7.41
CA GLY A 316 17.81 -39.36 -8.41
C GLY A 316 16.94 -38.15 -8.76
N ASP A 317 15.75 -38.38 -9.32
CA ASP A 317 14.75 -37.33 -9.63
C ASP A 317 14.01 -36.82 -8.37
N ALA A 318 14.69 -36.82 -7.23
CA ALA A 318 14.10 -36.46 -5.95
C ALA A 318 14.01 -34.94 -5.80
N THR A 319 12.81 -34.47 -5.44
CA THR A 319 12.51 -33.05 -5.28
C THR A 319 12.13 -32.72 -3.84
N VAL A 320 12.45 -31.50 -3.42
CA VAL A 320 12.09 -30.96 -2.10
C VAL A 320 11.40 -29.62 -2.28
N LEU A 321 10.38 -29.34 -1.47
CA LEU A 321 9.77 -28.02 -1.42
C LEU A 321 10.62 -27.10 -0.54
N LEU A 322 11.03 -25.98 -1.11
CA LEU A 322 11.75 -24.92 -0.42
C LEU A 322 10.82 -23.71 -0.27
N LEU A 323 10.65 -23.28 0.97
CA LEU A 323 9.86 -22.12 1.36
C LEU A 323 10.82 -21.05 1.88
N ASN A 324 10.84 -19.88 1.23
CA ASN A 324 11.58 -18.71 1.72
C ASN A 324 10.60 -17.61 2.16
N TRP A 325 10.33 -17.53 3.45
CA TRP A 325 9.27 -16.68 3.98
C TRP A 325 9.86 -15.63 4.91
N ARG A 326 9.46 -14.36 4.76
CA ARG A 326 9.73 -13.36 5.80
C ARG A 326 8.61 -13.37 6.81
N VAL A 327 8.96 -13.50 8.08
CA VAL A 327 8.02 -13.50 9.20
C VAL A 327 8.42 -12.46 10.23
N ALA A 328 7.44 -11.90 10.95
CA ALA A 328 7.69 -11.03 12.08
C ALA A 328 6.85 -11.46 13.28
N ALA A 329 7.44 -11.41 14.47
CA ALA A 329 6.71 -11.63 15.71
C ALA A 329 5.77 -10.45 15.96
N GLU A 330 4.49 -10.76 16.23
CA GLU A 330 3.51 -9.74 16.61
C GLU A 330 3.86 -9.12 17.97
N TYR A 331 4.39 -9.93 18.91
CA TYR A 331 4.88 -9.51 20.23
C TYR A 331 6.00 -10.43 20.73
N GLY A 332 7.00 -9.85 21.41
CA GLY A 332 8.03 -10.62 22.14
C GLY A 332 9.20 -11.10 21.27
N SER A 333 9.94 -12.09 21.79
CA SER A 333 11.09 -12.67 21.09
C SER A 333 10.67 -13.78 20.13
N LEU A 334 11.45 -13.97 19.07
CA LEU A 334 11.23 -15.01 18.08
C LEU A 334 11.33 -16.41 18.69
N PRO A 335 10.52 -17.37 18.22
CA PRO A 335 10.62 -18.75 18.68
C PRO A 335 11.97 -19.35 18.27
N GLN A 336 12.51 -20.24 19.11
CA GLN A 336 13.71 -20.99 18.78
C GLN A 336 13.43 -21.92 17.58
N ALA A 337 14.36 -21.98 16.63
CA ALA A 337 14.26 -22.79 15.41
C ALA A 337 13.90 -24.27 15.72
N THR A 338 14.49 -24.84 16.77
CA THR A 338 14.21 -26.22 17.21
C THR A 338 12.75 -26.43 17.61
N ARG A 339 12.15 -25.45 18.29
CA ARG A 339 10.75 -25.51 18.72
C ARG A 339 9.80 -25.38 17.53
N LEU A 340 10.09 -24.43 16.63
CA LEU A 340 9.32 -24.25 15.41
C LEU A 340 9.35 -25.52 14.54
N ARG A 341 10.53 -26.15 14.41
CA ARG A 341 10.71 -27.42 13.70
C ARG A 341 9.90 -28.55 14.35
N ALA A 342 9.93 -28.68 15.67
CA ALA A 342 9.18 -29.72 16.38
C ALA A 342 7.67 -29.58 16.17
N ASP A 343 7.15 -28.34 16.22
CA ASP A 343 5.72 -28.09 15.97
C ASP A 343 5.34 -28.30 14.50
N LEU A 344 6.24 -28.02 13.54
CA LEU A 344 6.06 -28.37 12.12
C LEU A 344 6.01 -29.88 11.88
N VAL A 345 6.89 -30.67 12.52
CA VAL A 345 6.82 -32.14 12.45
C VAL A 345 5.45 -32.62 12.94
N ARG A 346 5.01 -32.11 14.10
CA ARG A 346 3.72 -32.47 14.69
C ARG A 346 2.51 -32.00 13.87
N ALA A 347 2.66 -30.89 13.14
CA ALA A 347 1.64 -30.39 12.23
C ALA A 347 1.48 -31.32 11.01
N LEU A 348 2.60 -31.73 10.43
CA LEU A 348 2.65 -32.58 9.23
C LEU A 348 2.24 -34.02 9.52
N ASP A 349 2.53 -34.54 10.72
CA ASP A 349 2.07 -35.88 11.16
C ASP A 349 0.64 -35.89 11.73
N GLY A 350 -0.01 -34.72 11.81
CA GLY A 350 -1.39 -34.56 12.29
C GLY A 350 -1.56 -34.61 13.81
N SER A 351 -0.49 -34.73 14.60
CA SER A 351 -0.54 -34.75 16.07
C SER A 351 -0.72 -33.35 16.70
N LEU A 352 -0.59 -32.29 15.91
CA LEU A 352 -0.93 -30.92 16.28
C LEU A 352 -2.20 -30.47 15.54
N GLY A 353 -3.30 -30.33 16.28
CA GLY A 353 -4.58 -29.84 15.75
C GLY A 353 -4.54 -28.35 15.44
N ILE A 354 -4.23 -28.02 14.19
CA ILE A 354 -4.14 -26.64 13.68
C ILE A 354 -5.50 -26.14 13.17
N ALA A 355 -6.33 -27.02 12.60
CA ALA A 355 -7.58 -26.66 11.92
C ALA A 355 -8.72 -26.16 12.85
N GLY A 356 -8.49 -26.08 14.16
CA GLY A 356 -9.51 -25.71 15.15
C GLY A 356 -9.11 -24.59 16.10
N ARG A 357 -8.06 -23.80 15.81
CA ARG A 357 -7.54 -22.74 16.68
C ARG A 357 -7.47 -21.38 16.02
#